data_AF-A0A1I3JY51-F1
#
_entry.id   AF-A0A1I3JY51-F1
#
_cell.length_a   1.000
_cell.length_b   1.000
_cell.length_c   1.000
_cell.angle_alpha   90.00
_cell.angle_beta   90.00
_cell.angle_gamma   90.00
#
_symmetry.space_group_name_H-M   'P 1'
#
loop_
_entity.id
_entity.type
_entity.pdbx_description
1 polymer ?
#
loop_
_entity_poly.entity_id
_entity_poly.type
_entity_poly.pdbx_seq_one_letter_code
_entity_poly.pdbx_strand_id
1 'polypeptide(L)'
;MLAPASNARLADRDGFRSGFALIVVLMGLLMIAAVTTIAMQTRQATIFRSAVEGDLIVANASGADIVRLALSMKMEDADIRVVELGNRQVELLDVGGLIDLNSAAPGLIDRLIERLGGGTAELAAYRTWRREGRRLVRVDDFIRVTGLVGVDIDLRKVATVHSGRTGISPEVAPSDVLDLIGMSENDLPEQWVSPASGHTFMVNIVSPSGTRRGLGIGTAAPAGLSVAVSVLSLRN
;
A
#
# COMPACT_ATOMS: atom_id res chain seq x y z
N MET A 1 -1.23 73.57 -51.65
CA MET A 1 -1.67 72.41 -52.46
C MET A 1 -0.85 71.20 -51.98
N LEU A 2 -1.54 70.09 -51.69
CA LEU A 2 -1.07 68.80 -51.15
C LEU A 2 0.16 68.24 -51.91
N ALA A 3 1.06 67.40 -51.36
CA ALA A 3 0.75 66.15 -50.64
C ALA A 3 1.90 65.64 -49.73
N PRO A 4 1.58 64.73 -48.77
CA PRO A 4 2.51 64.16 -47.79
C PRO A 4 3.08 62.81 -48.26
N ALA A 5 4.38 62.58 -48.08
CA ALA A 5 5.00 61.28 -48.33
C ALA A 5 6.25 61.07 -47.45
N SER A 6 6.08 60.93 -46.13
CA SER A 6 7.21 60.54 -45.26
C SER A 6 6.87 59.59 -44.10
N ASN A 7 5.58 59.36 -43.78
CA ASN A 7 5.23 58.56 -42.59
C ASN A 7 5.20 57.03 -42.83
N ALA A 8 5.22 56.54 -44.07
CA ALA A 8 5.13 55.11 -44.35
C ALA A 8 6.43 54.32 -44.10
N ARG A 9 7.61 54.97 -44.16
CA ARG A 9 8.91 54.27 -44.06
C ARG A 9 9.40 54.02 -42.62
N LEU A 10 8.83 54.71 -41.63
CA LEU A 10 9.17 54.51 -40.21
C LEU A 10 8.35 53.38 -39.59
N ALA A 11 7.08 53.25 -39.95
CA ALA A 11 6.20 52.17 -39.46
C ALA A 11 6.69 50.77 -39.88
N ASP A 12 7.28 50.64 -41.07
CA ASP A 12 7.73 49.36 -41.63
C ASP A 12 8.97 48.80 -40.89
N ARG A 13 9.85 49.67 -40.39
CA ARG A 13 11.03 49.28 -39.60
C ARG A 13 10.67 48.84 -38.18
N ASP A 14 9.67 49.46 -37.57
CA ASP A 14 9.20 49.10 -36.23
C ASP A 14 8.34 47.81 -36.26
N GLY A 15 7.57 47.61 -37.34
CA GLY A 15 6.90 46.33 -37.62
C GLY A 15 7.88 45.17 -37.79
N PHE A 16 8.96 45.37 -38.56
CA PHE A 16 9.98 44.32 -38.77
C PHE A 16 10.79 44.00 -37.50
N ARG A 17 11.09 45.01 -36.66
CA ARG A 17 11.77 44.83 -35.37
C ARG A 17 10.90 44.15 -34.31
N SER A 18 9.61 44.47 -34.27
CA SER A 18 8.66 43.82 -33.36
C SER A 18 8.36 42.37 -33.77
N GLY A 19 8.23 42.08 -35.07
CA GLY A 19 8.18 40.69 -35.59
C GLY A 19 9.47 39.92 -35.30
N PHE A 20 10.62 40.60 -35.47
CA PHE A 20 11.94 40.29 -34.93
C PHE A 20 11.90 39.64 -33.54
N ALA A 21 11.57 40.51 -32.59
CA ALA A 21 11.57 40.19 -31.17
C ALA A 21 10.56 39.09 -30.81
N LEU A 22 9.38 39.08 -31.43
CA LEU A 22 8.36 38.07 -31.18
C LEU A 22 8.85 36.66 -31.55
N ILE A 23 9.51 36.51 -32.70
CA ILE A 23 10.06 35.22 -33.16
C ILE A 23 11.13 34.73 -32.19
N VAL A 24 12.02 35.62 -31.74
CA VAL A 24 13.10 35.27 -30.80
C VAL A 24 12.53 34.83 -29.44
N VAL A 25 11.51 35.52 -28.92
CA VAL A 25 10.86 35.14 -27.66
C VAL A 25 10.12 33.79 -27.80
N LEU A 26 9.40 33.58 -28.90
CA LEU A 26 8.71 32.31 -29.16
C LEU A 26 9.69 31.14 -29.28
N MET A 27 10.83 31.32 -29.97
CA MET A 27 11.87 30.29 -30.04
C MET A 27 12.50 30.01 -28.68
N GLY A 28 12.75 31.05 -27.87
CA GLY A 28 13.25 30.90 -26.50
C GLY A 28 12.30 30.09 -25.63
N LEU A 29 11.00 30.40 -25.68
CA LEU A 29 9.96 29.65 -24.96
C LEU A 29 9.88 28.19 -25.41
N LEU A 30 10.01 27.94 -26.72
CA LEU A 30 9.95 26.59 -27.28
C LEU A 30 11.18 25.76 -26.88
N MET A 31 12.38 26.35 -26.84
CA MET A 31 13.57 25.70 -26.29
C MET A 31 13.41 25.38 -24.80
N ILE A 32 12.90 26.34 -24.01
CA ILE A 32 12.69 26.12 -22.56
C ILE A 32 11.68 24.98 -22.33
N ALA A 33 10.58 24.95 -23.10
CA ALA A 33 9.57 23.89 -23.04
C ALA A 33 10.14 22.52 -23.45
N ALA A 34 11.00 22.47 -24.46
CA ALA A 34 11.65 21.23 -24.88
C ALA A 34 12.59 20.69 -23.79
N VAL A 35 13.40 21.57 -23.18
CA VAL A 35 14.32 21.20 -22.10
C VAL A 35 13.57 20.73 -20.85
N THR A 36 12.49 21.40 -20.45
CA THR A 36 11.68 20.96 -19.31
C THR A 36 10.97 19.63 -19.58
N THR A 37 10.51 19.40 -20.82
CA THR A 37 9.90 18.11 -21.21
C THR A 37 10.92 16.96 -21.11
N ILE A 38 12.12 17.15 -21.65
CA ILE A 38 13.20 16.15 -21.58
C ILE A 38 13.64 15.91 -20.12
N ALA A 39 13.76 16.97 -19.32
CA ALA A 39 14.07 16.86 -17.89
C ALA A 39 12.99 16.11 -17.11
N MET A 40 11.71 16.33 -17.45
CA MET A 40 10.58 15.65 -16.82
C MET A 40 10.52 14.17 -17.22
N GLN A 41 10.78 13.84 -18.49
CA GLN A 41 10.85 12.46 -18.98
C GLN A 41 12.03 11.68 -18.36
N THR A 42 13.21 12.30 -18.26
CA THR A 42 14.37 11.67 -17.61
C THR A 42 14.12 11.44 -16.12
N ARG A 43 13.49 12.39 -15.42
CA ARG A 43 13.11 12.23 -14.01
C ARG A 43 12.09 11.10 -13.81
N GLN A 44 11.08 10.99 -14.67
CA GLN A 44 10.15 9.86 -14.65
C GLN A 44 10.86 8.52 -14.94
N ALA A 45 11.75 8.47 -15.93
CA ALA A 45 12.50 7.27 -16.26
C ALA A 45 13.42 6.81 -15.11
N THR A 46 14.05 7.73 -14.38
CA THR A 46 14.84 7.41 -13.17
C THR A 46 13.96 6.87 -12.06
N ILE A 47 12.78 7.45 -11.83
CA ILE A 47 11.81 6.96 -10.85
C ILE A 47 11.34 5.54 -11.22
N PHE A 48 10.99 5.29 -12.48
CA PHE A 48 10.60 3.96 -12.96
C PHE A 48 11.75 2.94 -12.87
N ARG A 49 12.99 3.31 -13.24
CA ARG A 49 14.15 2.41 -13.11
C ARG A 49 14.46 2.07 -11.65
N SER A 50 14.37 3.04 -10.74
CA SER A 50 14.59 2.80 -9.31
C SER A 50 13.53 1.87 -8.69
N ALA A 51 12.28 1.94 -9.18
CA ALA A 51 11.23 1.01 -8.79
C ALA A 51 11.51 -0.42 -9.30
N VAL A 52 11.93 -0.55 -10.57
CA VAL A 52 12.21 -1.84 -11.22
C VAL A 52 13.48 -2.53 -10.69
N GLU A 53 14.58 -1.79 -10.45
CA GLU A 53 15.81 -2.36 -9.88
C GLU A 53 15.62 -2.79 -8.42
N GLY A 54 14.82 -2.07 -7.64
CA GLY A 54 14.46 -2.50 -6.30
C GLY A 54 13.61 -3.78 -6.31
N ASP A 55 12.72 -3.94 -7.29
CA ASP A 55 11.92 -5.16 -7.46
C ASP A 55 12.78 -6.36 -7.87
N LEU A 56 13.88 -6.13 -8.59
CA LEU A 56 14.88 -7.16 -8.92
C LEU A 56 15.72 -7.60 -7.72
N ILE A 57 16.04 -6.70 -6.78
CA ILE A 57 16.77 -7.05 -5.54
C ILE A 57 15.89 -7.90 -4.59
N VAL A 58 14.58 -7.64 -4.52
CA VAL A 58 13.62 -8.49 -3.78
C VAL A 58 13.22 -9.75 -4.55
N ALA A 59 13.35 -9.75 -5.87
CA ALA A 59 13.29 -10.98 -6.65
C ALA A 59 14.55 -11.87 -6.43
N ASN A 60 15.70 -11.27 -6.09
CA ASN A 60 16.98 -11.97 -5.93
C ASN A 60 17.35 -12.34 -4.49
N ALA A 61 16.97 -11.56 -3.48
CA ALA A 61 16.99 -12.00 -2.08
C ALA A 61 15.73 -12.84 -1.85
N SER A 62 15.87 -14.07 -1.36
CA SER A 62 14.69 -14.88 -1.07
C SER A 62 13.86 -14.10 -0.04
N GLY A 63 12.55 -13.87 -0.29
CA GLY A 63 11.70 -13.14 0.66
C GLY A 63 11.78 -13.71 2.09
N ALA A 64 12.19 -14.97 2.21
CA ALA A 64 12.49 -15.64 3.48
C ALA A 64 13.68 -15.03 4.22
N ASP A 65 14.73 -14.63 3.53
CA ASP A 65 15.90 -14.00 4.15
C ASP A 65 15.56 -12.59 4.66
N ILE A 66 14.73 -11.84 3.92
CA ILE A 66 14.25 -10.52 4.36
C ILE A 66 13.37 -10.66 5.60
N VAL A 67 12.43 -11.61 5.61
CA VAL A 67 11.57 -11.88 6.77
C VAL A 67 12.41 -12.35 7.96
N ARG A 68 13.36 -13.25 7.76
CA ARG A 68 14.28 -13.72 8.83
C ARG A 68 15.11 -12.59 9.39
N LEU A 69 15.69 -11.75 8.52
CA LEU A 69 16.50 -10.62 8.92
C LEU A 69 15.68 -9.61 9.73
N ALA A 70 14.49 -9.25 9.23
CA ALA A 70 13.59 -8.32 9.91
C ALA A 70 13.18 -8.83 11.30
N LEU A 71 12.90 -10.13 11.44
CA LEU A 71 12.57 -10.75 12.72
C LEU A 71 13.78 -10.94 13.65
N SER A 72 14.99 -11.00 13.10
CA SER A 72 16.24 -11.14 13.89
C SER A 72 16.71 -9.81 14.50
N MET A 73 16.25 -8.67 13.96
CA MET A 73 16.53 -7.37 14.53
C MET A 73 15.74 -7.22 15.82
N LYS A 74 16.46 -7.13 16.95
CA LYS A 74 15.93 -7.14 18.34
C LYS A 74 14.55 -6.50 18.47
N MET A 75 13.56 -7.33 18.78
CA MET A 75 12.16 -6.92 18.97
C MET A 75 11.93 -6.38 20.39
N GLU A 76 12.54 -5.23 20.74
CA GLU A 76 12.24 -4.46 21.97
C GLU A 76 11.09 -3.45 21.70
N ASP A 77 9.85 -3.83 22.03
CA ASP A 77 8.56 -3.06 21.98
C ASP A 77 7.73 -2.96 20.66
N ALA A 78 6.45 -3.31 20.74
CA ALA A 78 5.52 -3.50 19.62
C ALA A 78 4.78 -2.20 19.20
N ASP A 79 4.41 -2.13 17.90
CA ASP A 79 3.20 -1.49 17.36
C ASP A 79 3.23 -1.63 15.83
N ILE A 80 4.09 -0.87 15.18
CA ILE A 80 4.39 -0.97 13.76
C ILE A 80 5.86 -0.59 13.62
N ARG A 81 6.72 -1.53 13.26
CA ARG A 81 8.16 -1.24 13.14
C ARG A 81 8.58 -1.10 11.72
N VAL A 82 9.06 0.10 11.40
CA VAL A 82 9.74 0.37 10.14
C VAL A 82 11.24 0.17 10.34
N VAL A 83 11.77 -0.90 9.77
CA VAL A 83 13.19 -1.22 9.71
C VAL A 83 13.72 -0.77 8.35
N GLU A 84 14.76 0.06 8.33
CA GLU A 84 15.43 0.38 7.08
C GLU A 84 16.32 -0.77 6.62
N LEU A 85 16.02 -1.31 5.44
CA LEU A 85 16.82 -2.32 4.77
C LEU A 85 17.37 -1.74 3.47
N GLY A 86 18.55 -1.13 3.56
CA GLY A 86 19.16 -0.40 2.45
C GLY A 86 18.36 0.87 2.14
N ASN A 87 17.72 0.94 0.97
CA ASN A 87 16.90 2.08 0.55
C ASN A 87 15.38 1.83 0.70
N ARG A 88 15.00 0.79 1.43
CA ARG A 88 13.59 0.39 1.62
C ARG A 88 13.23 0.35 3.08
N GLN A 89 11.96 0.63 3.35
CA GLN A 89 11.36 0.52 4.66
C GLN A 89 10.65 -0.83 4.76
N VAL A 90 10.98 -1.63 5.76
CA VAL A 90 10.33 -2.91 6.06
C VAL A 90 9.43 -2.69 7.26
N GLU A 91 8.13 -2.85 7.08
CA GLU A 91 7.13 -2.68 8.13
C GLU A 91 6.77 -4.06 8.71
N LEU A 92 6.93 -4.21 10.03
CA LEU A 92 6.47 -5.36 10.79
C LEU A 92 5.15 -5.00 11.48
N LEU A 93 4.11 -5.78 11.18
CA LEU A 93 2.78 -5.61 11.76
C LEU A 93 2.37 -6.87 12.54
N ASP A 94 1.98 -6.72 13.80
CA ASP A 94 1.47 -7.83 14.59
C ASP A 94 0.13 -8.32 14.01
N VAL A 95 0.05 -9.61 13.67
CA VAL A 95 -1.17 -10.17 13.06
C VAL A 95 -2.36 -10.20 14.01
N GLY A 96 -2.13 -10.03 15.32
CA GLY A 96 -3.17 -9.87 16.33
C GLY A 96 -3.92 -8.54 16.21
N GLY A 97 -3.34 -7.52 15.58
CA GLY A 97 -4.03 -6.27 15.24
C GLY A 97 -4.95 -6.37 14.01
N LEU A 98 -4.91 -7.49 13.29
CA LEU A 98 -5.68 -7.72 12.07
C LEU A 98 -6.87 -8.65 12.30
N ILE A 99 -7.91 -8.50 11.48
CA ILE A 99 -9.09 -9.38 11.52
C ILE A 99 -8.74 -10.73 10.92
N ASP A 100 -8.74 -11.81 11.72
CA ASP A 100 -8.56 -13.16 11.18
C ASP A 100 -9.85 -13.67 10.56
N LEU A 101 -9.87 -13.78 9.24
CA LEU A 101 -11.05 -14.24 8.52
C LEU A 101 -11.42 -15.69 8.95
N ASN A 102 -10.44 -16.55 9.22
CA ASN A 102 -10.65 -17.92 9.65
C ASN A 102 -11.01 -18.11 11.14
N SER A 103 -10.90 -17.10 11.99
CA SER A 103 -11.13 -17.31 13.43
C SER A 103 -11.99 -16.23 14.08
N ALA A 104 -12.16 -15.08 13.45
CA ALA A 104 -12.90 -13.95 13.98
C ALA A 104 -14.32 -14.33 14.43
N ALA A 105 -14.76 -13.67 15.50
CA ALA A 105 -16.09 -13.80 16.03
C ALA A 105 -17.13 -13.51 14.92
N PRO A 106 -18.26 -14.25 14.87
CA PRO A 106 -19.25 -14.07 13.81
C PRO A 106 -19.70 -12.62 13.62
N GLY A 107 -19.94 -11.89 14.71
CA GLY A 107 -20.33 -10.48 14.63
C GLY A 107 -19.27 -9.57 13.99
N LEU A 108 -17.99 -9.87 14.15
CA LEU A 108 -16.90 -9.10 13.55
C LEU A 108 -16.84 -9.33 12.03
N ILE A 109 -17.09 -10.56 11.59
CA ILE A 109 -17.19 -10.90 10.16
C ILE A 109 -18.45 -10.29 9.54
N ASP A 110 -19.59 -10.37 10.23
CA ASP A 110 -20.84 -9.75 9.78
C ASP A 110 -20.63 -8.25 9.54
N ARG A 111 -19.98 -7.58 10.50
CA ARG A 111 -19.64 -6.16 10.41
C ARG A 111 -18.66 -5.86 9.28
N LEU A 112 -17.64 -6.69 9.11
CA LEU A 112 -16.69 -6.55 8.00
C LEU A 112 -17.42 -6.62 6.65
N ILE A 113 -18.24 -7.65 6.42
CA ILE A 113 -18.96 -7.83 5.15
C ILE A 113 -19.91 -6.65 4.89
N GLU A 114 -20.66 -6.20 5.91
CA GLU A 114 -21.52 -5.02 5.83
C GLU A 114 -20.74 -3.78 5.37
N ARG A 115 -19.56 -3.54 5.96
CA ARG A 115 -18.73 -2.38 5.67
C ARG A 115 -18.04 -2.44 4.31
N LEU A 116 -17.86 -3.64 3.77
CA LEU A 116 -17.44 -3.86 2.38
C LEU A 116 -18.60 -3.77 1.38
N GLY A 117 -19.80 -3.37 1.82
CA GLY A 117 -20.99 -3.24 0.97
C GLY A 117 -21.70 -4.56 0.66
N GLY A 118 -21.34 -5.64 1.37
CA GLY A 118 -22.02 -6.93 1.27
C GLY A 118 -23.32 -6.97 2.06
N GLY A 119 -24.21 -7.89 1.65
CA GLY A 119 -25.48 -8.15 2.28
C GLY A 119 -25.60 -9.57 2.82
N THR A 120 -26.84 -10.04 2.90
CA THR A 120 -27.17 -11.36 3.45
C THR A 120 -26.66 -12.52 2.59
N ALA A 121 -26.54 -12.33 1.28
CA ALA A 121 -26.08 -13.35 0.35
C ALA A 121 -24.59 -13.66 0.52
N GLU A 122 -23.76 -12.62 0.56
CA GLU A 122 -22.30 -12.70 0.76
C GLU A 122 -22.00 -13.34 2.11
N LEU A 123 -22.74 -12.91 3.13
CA LEU A 123 -22.62 -13.46 4.48
C LEU A 123 -23.02 -14.94 4.53
N ALA A 124 -24.11 -15.32 3.86
CA ALA A 124 -24.54 -16.71 3.76
C ALA A 124 -23.53 -17.58 3.02
N ALA A 125 -22.92 -17.06 1.94
CA ALA A 125 -21.87 -17.74 1.20
C ALA A 125 -20.66 -18.02 2.10
N TYR A 126 -20.20 -17.01 2.83
CA TYR A 126 -19.09 -17.15 3.78
C TYR A 126 -19.39 -18.16 4.91
N ARG A 127 -20.57 -18.05 5.53
CA ARG A 127 -20.99 -18.98 6.59
C ARG A 127 -21.14 -20.41 6.09
N THR A 128 -21.56 -20.61 4.85
CA THR A 128 -21.65 -21.93 4.23
C THR A 128 -20.25 -22.52 4.05
N TRP A 129 -19.32 -21.76 3.46
CA TRP A 129 -17.92 -22.15 3.33
C TRP A 129 -17.31 -22.61 4.65
N ARG A 130 -17.55 -21.84 5.72
CA ARG A 130 -17.09 -22.14 7.07
C ARG A 130 -17.70 -23.40 7.67
N ARG A 131 -19.01 -23.61 7.50
CA ARG A 131 -19.71 -24.81 8.00
C ARG A 131 -19.25 -26.10 7.33
N GLU A 132 -18.75 -26.02 6.10
CA GLU A 132 -18.14 -27.15 5.40
C GLU A 132 -16.72 -27.50 5.91
N GLY A 133 -16.23 -26.81 6.94
CA GLY A 133 -14.90 -27.03 7.51
C GLY A 133 -13.76 -26.50 6.64
N ARG A 134 -14.06 -25.72 5.59
CA ARG A 134 -13.05 -25.15 4.72
C ARG A 134 -12.42 -23.92 5.37
N ARG A 135 -11.09 -23.79 5.19
CA ARG A 135 -10.32 -22.62 5.61
C ARG A 135 -9.90 -21.80 4.41
N LEU A 136 -9.86 -20.49 4.57
CA LEU A 136 -9.23 -19.59 3.62
C LEU A 136 -7.72 -19.79 3.69
N VAL A 137 -7.08 -19.90 2.53
CA VAL A 137 -5.61 -20.01 2.42
C VAL A 137 -5.00 -18.62 2.25
N ARG A 138 -5.73 -17.70 1.63
CA ARG A 138 -5.34 -16.31 1.39
C ARG A 138 -6.47 -15.36 1.74
N VAL A 139 -6.13 -14.11 2.03
CA VAL A 139 -7.10 -13.03 2.22
C VAL A 139 -8.01 -12.88 0.99
N ASP A 140 -7.45 -12.97 -0.23
CA ASP A 140 -8.23 -12.87 -1.47
C ASP A 140 -9.28 -13.98 -1.66
N ASP A 141 -9.10 -15.14 -1.01
CA ASP A 141 -10.08 -16.21 -1.09
C ASP A 141 -11.41 -15.78 -0.45
N PHE A 142 -11.36 -14.84 0.50
CA PHE A 142 -12.56 -14.27 1.10
C PHE A 142 -13.43 -13.58 0.05
N ILE A 143 -12.82 -12.77 -0.83
CA ILE A 143 -13.54 -12.07 -1.89
C ILE A 143 -14.13 -13.07 -2.88
N ARG A 144 -13.37 -14.13 -3.23
CA ARG A 144 -13.86 -15.20 -4.11
C ARG A 144 -15.05 -15.96 -3.52
N VAL A 145 -15.02 -16.24 -2.22
CA VAL A 145 -16.06 -16.99 -1.51
C VAL A 145 -17.32 -16.14 -1.31
N THR A 146 -17.14 -14.88 -0.91
CA THR A 146 -18.25 -13.95 -0.65
C THR A 146 -18.88 -13.44 -1.93
N GLY A 147 -18.11 -13.28 -3.01
CA GLY A 147 -18.57 -12.67 -4.26
C GLY A 147 -18.62 -11.15 -4.21
N LEU A 148 -17.97 -10.51 -3.23
CA LEU A 148 -17.92 -9.05 -3.12
C LEU A 148 -17.26 -8.42 -4.35
N VAL A 149 -17.92 -7.40 -4.94
CA VAL A 149 -17.45 -6.68 -6.15
C VAL A 149 -17.25 -5.21 -5.82
N GLY A 150 -16.24 -4.57 -6.42
CA GLY A 150 -16.01 -3.12 -6.28
C GLY A 150 -15.47 -2.71 -4.91
N VAL A 151 -14.99 -3.67 -4.12
CA VAL A 151 -14.32 -3.42 -2.86
C VAL A 151 -12.90 -2.95 -3.16
N ASP A 152 -12.71 -1.63 -3.16
CA ASP A 152 -11.39 -0.96 -3.35
C ASP A 152 -10.54 -0.97 -2.07
N ILE A 153 -10.96 -1.72 -1.06
CA ILE A 153 -10.20 -1.92 0.16
C ILE A 153 -9.15 -2.99 -0.10
N ASP A 154 -7.89 -2.59 0.04
CA ASP A 154 -6.76 -3.51 0.20
C ASP A 154 -6.97 -4.29 1.50
N LEU A 155 -7.84 -5.31 1.45
CA LEU A 155 -8.27 -6.14 2.57
C LEU A 155 -7.07 -6.75 3.31
N ARG A 156 -5.92 -6.85 2.63
CA ARG A 156 -4.66 -7.31 3.18
C ARG A 156 -4.05 -6.35 4.20
N LYS A 157 -4.45 -5.07 4.21
CA LYS A 157 -4.04 -4.10 5.24
C LYS A 157 -4.74 -4.31 6.57
N VAL A 158 -5.90 -4.95 6.56
CA VAL A 158 -6.83 -4.99 7.70
C VAL A 158 -7.20 -6.40 8.15
N ALA A 159 -6.93 -7.41 7.31
CA ALA A 159 -7.29 -8.78 7.56
C ALA A 159 -6.13 -9.74 7.35
N THR A 160 -6.22 -10.88 8.02
CA THR A 160 -5.28 -12.01 7.92
C THR A 160 -6.07 -13.32 7.91
N VAL A 161 -5.38 -14.43 7.63
CA VAL A 161 -5.93 -15.79 7.74
C VAL A 161 -5.10 -16.66 8.70
N HIS A 162 -4.16 -16.03 9.42
CA HIS A 162 -3.04 -16.68 10.09
C HIS A 162 -2.88 -16.33 11.58
N SER A 163 -3.66 -15.42 12.16
CA SER A 163 -3.50 -15.06 13.58
C SER A 163 -4.12 -16.10 14.52
N GLY A 164 -5.14 -16.82 14.05
CA GLY A 164 -5.93 -17.77 14.82
C GLY A 164 -6.87 -17.14 15.84
N ARG A 165 -6.95 -15.80 15.92
CA ARG A 165 -7.65 -15.08 16.99
C ARG A 165 -9.12 -14.82 16.65
N THR A 166 -9.95 -14.77 17.68
CA THR A 166 -11.38 -14.46 17.55
C THR A 166 -11.68 -12.97 17.50
N GLY A 167 -10.73 -12.14 17.94
CA GLY A 167 -10.86 -10.69 17.97
C GLY A 167 -9.62 -10.00 17.41
N ILE A 168 -9.61 -8.68 17.54
CA ILE A 168 -8.49 -7.80 17.23
C ILE A 168 -7.87 -7.28 18.53
N SER A 169 -6.57 -7.04 18.52
CA SER A 169 -5.87 -6.35 19.59
C SER A 169 -5.85 -4.86 19.26
N PRO A 170 -6.61 -4.03 20.01
CA PRO A 170 -6.71 -2.61 19.68
C PRO A 170 -5.37 -1.89 19.85
N GLU A 171 -4.56 -2.30 20.82
CA GLU A 171 -3.23 -1.74 21.10
C GLU A 171 -2.32 -1.77 19.86
N VAL A 172 -2.37 -2.84 19.06
CA VAL A 172 -1.51 -3.04 17.88
C VAL A 172 -2.28 -3.01 16.55
N ALA A 173 -3.56 -2.65 16.57
CA ALA A 173 -4.39 -2.60 15.37
C ALA A 173 -4.05 -1.35 14.55
N PRO A 174 -3.80 -1.48 13.23
CA PRO A 174 -3.75 -0.32 12.35
C PRO A 174 -5.05 0.49 12.43
N SER A 175 -4.96 1.81 12.33
CA SER A 175 -6.14 2.69 12.28
C SER A 175 -7.17 2.23 11.23
N ASP A 176 -6.68 1.79 10.07
CA ASP A 176 -7.48 1.29 8.96
C ASP A 176 -8.40 0.12 9.37
N VAL A 177 -8.01 -0.70 10.36
CA VAL A 177 -8.84 -1.82 10.86
C VAL A 177 -10.05 -1.29 11.62
N LEU A 178 -9.82 -0.37 12.56
CA LEU A 178 -10.86 0.22 13.39
C LEU A 178 -11.81 1.10 12.57
N ASP A 179 -11.25 1.88 11.64
CA ASP A 179 -12.01 2.70 10.68
C ASP A 179 -12.90 1.84 9.79
N LEU A 180 -12.38 0.69 9.32
CA LEU A 180 -13.14 -0.24 8.49
C LEU A 180 -14.35 -0.79 9.23
N ILE A 181 -14.21 -1.24 10.47
CA ILE A 181 -15.36 -1.72 11.26
C ILE A 181 -16.22 -0.58 11.82
N GLY A 182 -15.74 0.66 11.71
CA GLY A 182 -16.44 1.88 12.12
C GLY A 182 -16.65 1.93 13.63
N MET A 183 -15.64 1.52 14.41
CA MET A 183 -15.66 1.54 15.87
C MET A 183 -14.38 2.18 16.39
N SER A 184 -14.47 2.85 17.54
CA SER A 184 -13.27 3.27 18.27
C SER A 184 -12.74 2.11 19.13
N GLU A 185 -11.48 2.21 19.54
CA GLU A 185 -10.85 1.25 20.47
C GLU A 185 -11.67 1.02 21.75
N ASN A 186 -12.29 2.07 22.29
CA ASN A 186 -13.07 2.01 23.52
C ASN A 186 -14.49 1.42 23.33
N ASP A 187 -14.96 1.33 22.08
CA ASP A 187 -16.32 0.89 21.75
C ASP A 187 -16.37 -0.57 21.25
N LEU A 188 -15.21 -1.26 21.22
CA LEU A 188 -15.16 -2.65 20.79
C LEU A 188 -15.89 -3.55 21.79
N PRO A 189 -16.83 -4.40 21.31
CA PRO A 189 -17.43 -5.44 22.13
C PRO A 189 -16.34 -6.36 22.70
N GLU A 190 -16.46 -6.79 23.96
CA GLU A 190 -15.46 -7.61 24.64
C GLU A 190 -15.09 -8.88 23.84
N GLN A 191 -16.09 -9.49 23.18
CA GLN A 191 -15.88 -10.66 22.33
C GLN A 191 -15.07 -10.40 21.04
N TRP A 192 -14.85 -9.14 20.68
CA TRP A 192 -14.04 -8.71 19.54
C TRP A 192 -12.65 -8.24 19.96
N VAL A 193 -12.38 -8.17 21.26
CA VAL A 193 -11.07 -7.82 21.79
C VAL A 193 -10.26 -9.09 22.02
N SER A 194 -8.99 -9.08 21.60
CA SER A 194 -8.05 -10.14 21.93
C SER A 194 -6.67 -9.54 22.26
N PRO A 195 -5.81 -10.23 23.03
CA PRO A 195 -4.45 -9.73 23.26
C PRO A 195 -3.66 -9.60 21.95
N ALA A 196 -2.52 -8.92 21.94
CA ALA A 196 -1.61 -8.96 20.79
C ALA A 196 -1.09 -10.39 20.54
N SER A 197 -0.54 -10.67 19.35
CA SER A 197 0.22 -11.91 19.16
C SER A 197 1.50 -11.83 19.98
N GLY A 198 2.24 -10.74 19.86
CA GLY A 198 3.56 -10.52 20.46
C GLY A 198 4.68 -11.36 19.80
N HIS A 199 4.35 -12.27 18.88
CA HIS A 199 5.33 -13.16 18.25
C HIS A 199 5.07 -13.46 16.78
N THR A 200 3.87 -13.24 16.24
CA THR A 200 3.58 -13.46 14.81
C THR A 200 3.38 -12.14 14.10
N PHE A 201 4.15 -11.92 13.04
CA PHE A 201 4.20 -10.65 12.33
C PHE A 201 4.00 -10.86 10.83
N MET A 202 3.18 -10.01 10.24
CA MET A 202 3.15 -9.78 8.81
C MET A 202 4.28 -8.81 8.46
N VAL A 203 5.06 -9.16 7.45
CA VAL A 203 6.18 -8.34 6.98
C VAL A 203 5.81 -7.70 5.66
N ASN A 204 5.82 -6.37 5.62
CA ASN A 204 5.57 -5.58 4.43
C ASN A 204 6.85 -4.84 4.01
N ILE A 205 7.03 -4.62 2.71
CA ILE A 205 7.93 -3.58 2.20
C ILE A 205 7.08 -2.35 1.91
N VAL A 206 7.50 -1.21 2.43
CA VAL A 206 6.96 0.10 2.11
C VAL A 206 7.87 0.75 1.07
N SER A 207 7.31 1.06 -0.10
CA SER A 207 8.01 1.81 -1.13
C SER A 207 8.14 3.29 -0.72
N PRO A 208 9.06 4.06 -1.35
CA PRO A 208 9.13 5.51 -1.15
C PRO A 208 7.83 6.26 -1.49
N SER A 209 6.94 5.66 -2.30
CA SER A 209 5.60 6.20 -2.60
C SER A 209 4.56 5.89 -1.53
N GLY A 210 4.93 5.23 -0.42
CA GLY A 210 4.03 4.79 0.64
C GLY A 210 3.23 3.51 0.31
N THR A 211 3.55 2.84 -0.80
CA THR A 211 2.87 1.60 -1.20
C THR A 211 3.40 0.44 -0.36
N ARG A 212 2.51 -0.25 0.35
CA ARG A 212 2.83 -1.45 1.12
C ARG A 212 2.71 -2.70 0.24
N ARG A 213 3.72 -3.56 0.29
CA ARG A 213 3.70 -4.89 -0.35
C ARG A 213 4.01 -5.95 0.69
N GLY A 214 3.04 -6.82 0.97
CA GLY A 214 3.27 -7.97 1.84
C GLY A 214 4.31 -8.93 1.25
N LEU A 215 5.31 -9.28 2.05
CA LEU A 215 6.32 -10.29 1.73
C LEU A 215 5.93 -11.68 2.26
N GLY A 216 5.27 -11.73 3.41
CA GLY A 216 4.91 -12.97 4.09
C GLY A 216 4.65 -12.76 5.58
N ILE A 217 4.56 -13.88 6.30
CA ILE A 217 4.36 -13.90 7.75
C ILE A 217 5.50 -14.70 8.39
N GLY A 218 5.98 -14.24 9.53
CA GLY A 218 6.93 -15.01 10.30
C GLY A 218 6.67 -14.90 11.80
N THR A 219 7.18 -15.90 12.50
CA THR A 219 7.06 -16.00 13.94
C THR A 219 8.41 -15.73 14.57
N ALA A 220 8.50 -14.63 15.31
CA ALA A 220 9.62 -14.34 16.18
C ALA A 220 9.64 -15.38 17.30
N ALA A 221 10.76 -16.08 17.42
CA ALA A 221 10.96 -16.98 18.53
C ALA A 221 11.43 -16.18 19.76
N PRO A 222 11.02 -16.55 20.99
CA PRO A 222 11.62 -16.00 22.18
C PRO A 222 13.14 -16.27 22.17
N ALA A 223 13.92 -15.35 22.77
CA ALA A 223 15.37 -15.36 22.72
C ALA A 223 15.97 -16.77 22.93
N GLY A 224 16.65 -17.29 21.90
CA GLY A 224 17.33 -18.60 21.93
C GLY A 224 16.69 -19.71 21.07
N LEU A 225 15.55 -19.47 20.40
CA LEU A 225 14.91 -20.43 19.49
C LEU A 225 14.96 -19.96 18.02
N SER A 226 14.92 -20.90 17.09
CA SER A 226 14.97 -20.64 15.64
C SER A 226 13.72 -19.90 15.15
N VAL A 227 13.89 -18.86 14.32
CA VAL A 227 12.78 -18.15 13.65
C VAL A 227 12.10 -19.06 12.63
N ALA A 228 10.82 -19.35 12.85
CA ALA A 228 9.99 -20.03 11.86
C ALA A 228 9.44 -18.99 10.87
N VAL A 229 9.82 -19.11 9.60
CA VAL A 229 9.40 -18.19 8.54
C VAL A 229 8.58 -18.92 7.52
N SER A 230 7.33 -18.48 7.36
CA SER A 230 6.41 -18.94 6.33
C SER A 230 6.30 -17.86 5.26
N VAL A 231 7.17 -17.94 4.25
CA VAL A 231 7.06 -17.07 3.08
C VAL A 231 5.99 -17.63 2.16
N LEU A 232 4.74 -17.27 2.42
CA LEU A 232 3.77 -17.24 1.35
C LEU A 232 4.13 -16.05 0.48
N SER A 233 4.78 -16.33 -0.66
CA SER A 233 4.91 -15.36 -1.73
C SER A 233 3.50 -14.88 -2.09
N LEU A 234 3.16 -13.68 -1.63
CA LEU A 234 1.98 -12.94 -2.03
C LEU A 234 2.26 -12.48 -3.47
N ARG A 235 2.16 -13.41 -4.42
CA ARG A 235 2.17 -13.08 -5.84
C ARG A 235 0.90 -12.29 -6.13
N ASN A 236 1.08 -11.09 -6.67
CA ASN A 236 0.03 -10.31 -7.31
C ASN A 236 -0.44 -11.04 -8.58
#